data_AF-A0A0C2H0F8-F1
#
_entry.id   AF-A0A0C2H0F8-F1
#
_cell.length_a   1.000
_cell.length_b   1.000
_cell.length_c   1.000
_cell.angle_alpha   90.00
_cell.angle_beta   90.00
_cell.angle_gamma   90.00
#
_symmetry.space_group_name_H-M   'P 1'
#
loop_
_entity.id
_entity.type
_entity.pdbx_description
1 polymer ?
#
loop_
_entity_poly.entity_id
_entity_poly.type
_entity_poly.pdbx_seq_one_letter_code
_entity_poly.pdbx_strand_id
1 'polypeptide(L)'
;MDNIEGSEWMVVIAMLIHLLMAPGTKVEESFNVQASHDLIYHNYNITAYDHNDFPGVVPRTFAGPIYLALFGLPMRLVFYLANTPKFWMLFVVRFVLGMTNVIAFLNFARAVRKHFGAETALFLRDDDERGSRGKILRMRAYR
;
A
#
# COMPACT_ATOMS: atom_id res chain seq x y z
N MET A 1 23.89 13.99 4.59
CA MET A 1 22.62 14.34 3.91
C MET A 1 21.76 13.08 3.89
N ASP A 2 21.57 12.43 5.06
CA ASP A 2 21.45 10.96 5.12
C ASP A 2 20.14 10.46 5.78
N ASN A 3 19.24 11.38 6.17
CA ASN A 3 17.96 11.04 6.81
C ASN A 3 16.94 10.39 5.86
N ILE A 4 17.27 10.31 4.58
CA ILE A 4 16.34 9.94 3.52
C ILE A 4 16.34 8.43 3.31
N GLU A 5 17.48 7.76 3.46
CA GLU A 5 17.56 6.30 3.33
C GLU A 5 16.88 5.60 4.51
N GLY A 6 17.08 6.09 5.74
CA GLY A 6 16.49 5.48 6.94
C GLY A 6 14.96 5.58 7.03
N SER A 7 14.39 6.72 6.58
CA SER A 7 12.93 6.94 6.64
C SER A 7 12.14 6.10 5.64
N GLU A 8 12.77 5.65 4.54
CA GLU A 8 12.11 4.81 3.53
C GLU A 8 11.81 3.41 4.09
N TRP A 9 12.77 2.82 4.81
CA TRP A 9 12.60 1.54 5.49
C TRP A 9 11.50 1.56 6.54
N MET A 10 11.35 2.68 7.26
CA MET A 10 10.30 2.85 8.26
C MET A 10 8.90 2.68 7.63
N VAL A 11 8.67 3.29 6.46
CA VAL A 11 7.39 3.19 5.75
C VAL A 11 7.13 1.76 5.25
N VAL A 12 8.17 1.09 4.74
CA VAL A 12 8.06 -0.31 4.30
C VAL A 12 7.74 -1.24 5.48
N ILE A 13 8.45 -1.10 6.60
CA ILE A 13 8.23 -1.90 7.80
C ILE A 13 6.84 -1.65 8.36
N ALA A 14 6.42 -0.37 8.44
CA ALA A 14 5.07 -0.03 8.88
C ALA A 14 4.01 -0.70 7.99
N MET A 15 4.17 -0.66 6.66
CA MET A 15 3.26 -1.34 5.72
C MET A 15 3.19 -2.85 5.98
N LEU A 16 4.34 -3.51 6.17
CA LEU A 16 4.40 -4.94 6.48
C LEU A 16 3.72 -5.29 7.82
N ILE A 17 3.93 -4.46 8.85
CA ILE A 17 3.27 -4.63 10.15
C ILE A 17 1.75 -4.55 9.98
N HIS A 18 1.24 -3.56 9.24
CA HIS A 18 -0.20 -3.41 8.98
C HIS A 18 -0.76 -4.60 8.20
N LEU A 19 -0.02 -5.11 7.21
CA LEU A 19 -0.39 -6.29 6.44
C LEU A 19 -0.59 -7.52 7.34
N LEU A 20 0.26 -7.70 8.35
CA LEU A 20 0.21 -8.84 9.27
C LEU A 20 -0.81 -8.65 10.39
N MET A 21 -0.94 -7.45 10.95
CA MET A 21 -1.81 -7.15 12.09
C MET A 21 -3.29 -7.02 11.69
N ALA A 22 -3.58 -6.64 10.44
CA ALA A 22 -4.94 -6.48 9.93
C ALA A 22 -5.20 -7.46 8.76
N PRO A 23 -5.25 -8.78 9.02
CA PRO A 23 -5.42 -9.79 7.98
C PRO A 23 -6.79 -9.70 7.30
N GLY A 24 -7.81 -9.25 8.03
CA GLY A 24 -9.15 -8.99 7.50
C GLY A 24 -9.21 -7.73 6.63
N THR A 25 -10.12 -7.72 5.66
CA THR A 25 -10.40 -6.56 4.82
C THR A 25 -11.56 -5.77 5.40
N LYS A 26 -11.49 -4.43 5.33
CA LYS A 26 -12.66 -3.61 5.64
C LYS A 26 -13.74 -3.86 4.57
N VAL A 27 -15.01 -3.61 4.89
CA VAL A 27 -16.15 -3.84 3.98
C VAL A 27 -15.98 -3.07 2.66
N GLU A 28 -15.38 -1.89 2.69
CA GLU A 28 -15.17 -1.06 1.52
C GLU A 28 -13.99 -1.52 0.65
N GLU A 29 -13.05 -2.25 1.24
CA GLU A 29 -11.86 -2.80 0.60
C GLU A 29 -12.12 -4.20 0.01
N SER A 30 -13.02 -4.96 0.64
CA SER A 30 -13.35 -6.32 0.25
C SER A 30 -13.84 -6.41 -1.19
N PHE A 31 -14.58 -5.41 -1.70
CA PHE A 31 -15.02 -5.39 -3.10
C PHE A 31 -13.87 -5.54 -4.10
N ASN A 32 -12.80 -4.75 -3.95
CA ASN A 32 -11.65 -4.80 -4.86
C ASN A 32 -10.84 -6.09 -4.67
N VAL A 33 -10.74 -6.57 -3.42
CA VAL A 33 -10.05 -7.81 -3.10
C VAL A 33 -10.78 -9.02 -3.66
N GLN A 34 -12.11 -9.07 -3.55
CA GLN A 34 -12.94 -10.13 -4.13
C GLN A 34 -12.93 -10.06 -5.66
N ALA A 35 -13.05 -8.87 -6.25
CA ALA A 35 -12.89 -8.73 -7.70
C ALA A 35 -11.52 -9.23 -8.18
N SER A 36 -10.45 -9.03 -7.41
CA SER A 36 -9.12 -9.57 -7.73
C SER A 36 -9.10 -11.10 -7.59
N HIS A 37 -9.72 -11.64 -6.54
CA HIS A 37 -9.88 -13.07 -6.36
C HIS A 37 -10.63 -13.70 -7.54
N ASP A 38 -11.73 -13.09 -7.98
CA ASP A 38 -12.57 -13.61 -9.05
C ASP A 38 -11.84 -13.62 -10.38
N LEU A 39 -11.13 -12.53 -10.70
CA LEU A 39 -10.23 -12.47 -11.85
C LEU A 39 -9.17 -13.58 -11.79
N ILE A 40 -8.53 -13.76 -10.62
CA ILE A 40 -7.46 -14.75 -10.44
C ILE A 40 -8.01 -16.17 -10.56
N TYR A 41 -9.17 -16.50 -9.97
CA TYR A 41 -9.65 -17.88 -9.80
C TYR A 41 -10.74 -18.29 -10.78
N HIS A 42 -11.69 -17.41 -11.07
CA HIS A 42 -12.82 -17.67 -11.96
C HIS A 42 -12.53 -17.25 -13.41
N ASN A 43 -11.53 -16.38 -13.66
CA ASN A 43 -11.09 -15.96 -14.99
C ASN A 43 -12.29 -15.52 -15.86
N TYR A 44 -12.59 -16.24 -16.95
CA TYR A 44 -13.69 -15.91 -17.87
C TYR A 44 -15.07 -16.35 -17.39
N ASN A 45 -15.17 -17.08 -16.27
CA ASN A 45 -16.44 -17.53 -15.72
C ASN A 45 -17.11 -16.40 -14.92
N ILE A 46 -17.60 -15.38 -15.62
CA ILE A 46 -18.18 -14.16 -15.02
C ILE A 46 -19.39 -14.47 -14.14
N THR A 47 -20.14 -15.53 -14.44
CA THR A 47 -21.31 -15.93 -13.62
C THR A 47 -20.93 -16.40 -12.23
N ALA A 48 -19.67 -16.77 -12.00
CA ALA A 48 -19.16 -17.17 -10.69
C ALA A 48 -18.55 -16.01 -9.89
N TYR A 49 -18.68 -14.77 -10.38
CA TYR A 49 -18.14 -13.60 -9.68
C TYR A 49 -19.09 -13.17 -8.58
N ASP A 50 -18.53 -12.87 -7.41
CA ASP A 50 -19.25 -12.41 -6.22
C ASP A 50 -19.97 -11.07 -6.47
N HIS A 51 -19.48 -10.30 -7.44
CA HIS A 51 -20.06 -9.01 -7.84
C HIS A 51 -21.48 -9.11 -8.42
N ASN A 52 -21.91 -10.29 -8.90
CA ASN A 52 -23.28 -10.48 -9.38
C ASN A 52 -24.28 -10.57 -8.22
N ASP A 53 -23.88 -11.22 -7.13
CA ASP A 53 -24.73 -11.43 -5.95
C ASP A 53 -24.66 -10.21 -5.01
N PHE A 54 -23.51 -9.53 -4.96
CA PHE A 54 -23.27 -8.36 -4.13
C PHE A 54 -22.79 -7.15 -4.96
N PRO A 55 -23.67 -6.55 -5.79
CA PRO A 55 -23.35 -5.31 -6.48
C PRO A 55 -23.26 -4.18 -5.43
N GLY A 56 -22.05 -3.72 -5.15
CA GLY A 56 -21.81 -2.71 -4.12
C GLY A 56 -22.60 -1.41 -4.33
N VAL A 57 -22.81 -0.66 -3.25
CA VAL A 57 -23.60 0.59 -3.22
C VAL A 57 -23.01 1.77 -4.03
N VAL A 58 -21.81 1.61 -4.57
CA VAL A 58 -21.11 2.64 -5.36
C VAL A 58 -20.44 1.95 -6.56
N PRO A 59 -20.59 2.49 -7.80
CA PRO A 59 -19.90 1.94 -8.97
C PRO A 59 -18.38 2.05 -8.80
N ARG A 60 -17.68 0.92 -8.99
CA ARG A 60 -16.21 0.83 -8.92
C ARG A 60 -15.65 0.35 -10.25
N THR A 61 -14.44 0.78 -10.57
CA THR A 61 -13.71 0.32 -11.76
C THR A 61 -12.97 -0.99 -11.48
N PHE A 62 -12.89 -1.87 -12.48
CA PHE A 62 -12.06 -3.09 -12.45
C PHE A 62 -10.57 -2.83 -12.67
N ALA A 63 -10.14 -1.60 -12.97
CA ALA A 63 -8.74 -1.30 -13.25
C ALA A 63 -7.79 -1.72 -12.11
N GLY A 64 -8.16 -1.44 -10.86
CA GLY A 64 -7.39 -1.87 -9.68
C GLY A 64 -7.31 -3.39 -9.55
N PRO A 65 -8.46 -4.10 -9.52
CA PRO A 65 -8.48 -5.56 -9.51
C PRO A 65 -7.70 -6.23 -10.65
N ILE A 66 -7.76 -5.70 -11.87
CA ILE A 66 -6.98 -6.21 -13.02
C ILE A 66 -5.48 -6.03 -12.78
N TYR A 67 -5.07 -4.85 -12.30
CA TYR A 67 -3.67 -4.61 -11.93
C TYR A 67 -3.20 -5.60 -10.87
N LEU A 68 -3.99 -5.83 -9.82
CA LEU A 68 -3.63 -6.76 -8.75
C LEU A 68 -3.61 -8.22 -9.23
N ALA A 69 -4.57 -8.62 -10.06
CA ALA A 69 -4.61 -9.94 -10.66
C ALA A 69 -3.38 -10.22 -11.54
N LEU A 70 -2.91 -9.22 -12.31
CA LEU A 70 -1.72 -9.35 -13.14
C LEU A 70 -0.48 -9.80 -12.34
N PHE A 71 -0.26 -9.22 -11.15
CA PHE A 71 0.84 -9.63 -10.26
C PHE A 71 0.49 -10.86 -9.41
N GLY A 72 -0.79 -11.12 -9.15
CA GLY A 72 -1.25 -12.28 -8.39
C GLY A 72 -1.18 -13.61 -9.16
N LEU A 73 -1.42 -13.61 -10.47
CA LEU A 73 -1.42 -14.81 -11.31
C LEU A 73 -0.11 -15.64 -11.27
N PRO A 74 1.10 -15.06 -11.41
CA PRO A 74 2.33 -15.84 -11.25
C PRO A 74 2.45 -16.44 -9.85
N MET A 75 2.00 -15.72 -8.82
CA MET A 75 2.03 -16.23 -7.44
C MET A 75 1.01 -17.35 -7.21
N ARG A 76 -0.16 -17.27 -7.88
CA ARG A 76 -1.15 -18.36 -7.89
C ARG A 76 -0.52 -19.64 -8.42
N LEU A 77 0.27 -19.57 -9.49
CA LEU A 77 0.96 -20.74 -10.04
C LEU A 77 1.93 -21.34 -9.02
N VAL A 78 2.74 -20.50 -8.37
CA VAL A 78 3.66 -20.95 -7.30
C VAL A 78 2.91 -21.65 -6.18
N PHE A 79 1.82 -21.06 -5.69
CA PHE A 79 1.00 -21.64 -4.61
C PHE A 79 0.27 -22.91 -5.01
N TYR A 80 -0.15 -23.02 -6.27
CA TYR A 80 -0.73 -24.26 -6.80
C TYR A 80 0.31 -25.40 -6.76
N LEU A 81 1.54 -25.13 -7.21
CA LEU A 81 2.63 -26.11 -7.19
C LEU A 81 3.05 -26.48 -5.76
N ALA A 82 3.00 -25.52 -4.83
CA ALA A 82 3.32 -25.72 -3.42
C ALA A 82 2.13 -26.24 -2.58
N ASN A 83 1.00 -26.56 -3.20
CA ASN A 83 -0.25 -26.99 -2.54
C ASN A 83 -0.67 -26.08 -1.36
N THR A 84 -0.48 -24.77 -1.54
CA THR A 84 -0.72 -23.75 -0.51
C THR A 84 -2.19 -23.32 -0.49
N PRO A 85 -2.81 -23.13 0.70
CA PRO A 85 -4.19 -22.67 0.80
C PRO A 85 -4.43 -21.32 0.12
N LYS A 86 -5.61 -21.15 -0.50
CA LYS A 86 -6.01 -19.91 -1.18
C LYS A 86 -5.94 -18.66 -0.29
N PHE A 87 -6.11 -18.84 1.02
CA PHE A 87 -6.02 -17.77 2.02
C PHE A 87 -4.74 -16.93 1.87
N TRP A 88 -3.60 -17.54 1.53
CA TRP A 88 -2.34 -16.82 1.35
C TRP A 88 -2.36 -15.85 0.16
N MET A 89 -3.21 -16.06 -0.84
CA MET A 89 -3.36 -15.10 -1.95
C MET A 89 -3.90 -13.75 -1.49
N LEU A 90 -4.64 -13.71 -0.38
CA LEU A 90 -5.08 -12.45 0.21
C LEU A 90 -3.88 -11.57 0.62
N PHE A 91 -2.89 -12.17 1.28
CA PHE A 91 -1.66 -11.46 1.67
C PHE A 91 -0.86 -11.00 0.46
N VAL A 92 -0.77 -11.83 -0.59
CA VAL A 92 -0.06 -11.49 -1.82
C VAL A 92 -0.67 -10.26 -2.48
N VAL A 93 -1.98 -10.27 -2.72
CA VAL A 93 -2.68 -9.16 -3.38
C VAL A 93 -2.57 -7.87 -2.56
N ARG A 94 -2.70 -7.96 -1.23
CA ARG A 94 -2.55 -6.81 -0.33
C ARG A 94 -1.12 -6.31 -0.25
N PHE A 95 -0.13 -7.21 -0.29
CA PHE A 95 1.28 -6.83 -0.34
C PHE A 95 1.60 -6.06 -1.63
N VAL A 96 1.12 -6.51 -2.78
CA VAL A 96 1.28 -5.79 -4.05
C VAL A 96 0.68 -4.39 -3.96
N LEU A 97 -0.56 -4.27 -3.48
CA LEU A 97 -1.21 -2.97 -3.30
C LEU A 97 -0.42 -2.05 -2.36
N GLY A 98 -0.02 -2.59 -1.19
CA GLY A 98 0.74 -1.87 -0.18
C GLY A 98 2.09 -1.39 -0.72
N MET A 99 2.84 -2.27 -1.39
CA MET A 99 4.15 -1.94 -1.95
C MET A 99 4.04 -0.88 -3.05
N THR A 100 3.05 -0.97 -3.93
CA THR A 100 2.79 0.05 -4.96
C THR A 100 2.49 1.41 -4.34
N ASN A 101 1.69 1.44 -3.27
CA ASN A 101 1.40 2.68 -2.54
C ASN A 101 2.66 3.26 -1.86
N VAL A 102 3.48 2.41 -1.24
CA VAL A 102 4.75 2.85 -0.65
C VAL A 102 5.67 3.43 -1.71
N ILE A 103 5.87 2.75 -2.85
CA ILE A 103 6.70 3.24 -3.96
C ILE A 103 6.18 4.59 -4.48
N ALA A 104 4.87 4.72 -4.69
CA ALA A 104 4.25 5.96 -5.13
C ALA A 104 4.49 7.10 -4.13
N PHE A 105 4.29 6.85 -2.84
CA PHE A 105 4.53 7.82 -1.78
C PHE A 105 6.00 8.23 -1.67
N LEU A 106 6.93 7.27 -1.76
CA LEU A 106 8.37 7.58 -1.72
C LEU A 106 8.80 8.41 -2.92
N ASN A 107 8.31 8.09 -4.12
CA ASN A 107 8.57 8.87 -5.33
C ASN A 107 7.98 10.28 -5.21
N PHE A 108 6.77 10.41 -4.66
CA PHE A 108 6.15 11.70 -4.37
C PHE A 108 7.01 12.52 -3.40
N ALA A 109 7.44 11.93 -2.28
CA ALA A 109 8.28 12.62 -1.31
C ALA A 109 9.65 13.05 -1.88
N ARG A 110 10.25 12.22 -2.76
CA ARG A 110 11.49 12.57 -3.47
C ARG A 110 11.27 13.71 -4.47
N ALA A 111 10.14 13.72 -5.17
CA ALA A 111 9.77 14.82 -6.08
C ALA A 111 9.54 16.12 -5.31
N VAL A 112 8.85 16.07 -4.17
CA VAL A 112 8.64 17.24 -3.29
C VAL A 112 9.98 17.83 -2.86
N ARG A 113 10.93 16.99 -2.43
CA ARG A 113 12.28 17.43 -2.08
C ARG A 113 13.00 18.11 -3.24
N LYS A 114 12.88 17.54 -4.45
CA LYS A 114 13.56 18.05 -5.64
C LYS A 114 13.01 19.42 -6.07
N HIS A 115 11.70 19.63 -5.96
CA HIS A 115 11.04 20.83 -6.49
C HIS A 115 10.82 21.94 -5.45
N PHE A 116 10.61 21.60 -4.18
CA PHE A 116 10.26 22.55 -3.11
C PHE A 116 11.35 22.67 -2.03
N GLY A 117 12.43 21.88 -2.13
CA GLY A 117 13.55 21.92 -1.21
C GLY A 117 13.43 20.97 -0.02
N ALA A 118 14.49 20.90 0.77
CA ALA A 118 14.63 19.94 1.86
C ALA A 118 13.67 20.23 3.04
N GLU A 119 13.42 21.50 3.36
CA GLU A 119 12.55 21.90 4.47
C GLU A 119 11.10 21.43 4.25
N THR A 120 10.55 21.64 3.04
CA THR A 120 9.18 21.20 2.71
C THR A 120 9.06 19.68 2.67
N ALA A 121 10.10 18.98 2.18
CA ALA A 121 10.10 17.52 2.20
C ALA A 121 10.30 16.94 3.61
N LEU A 122 11.01 17.64 4.49
CA LEU A 122 11.13 17.28 5.88
C LEU A 122 9.79 17.49 6.59
N PHE A 123 9.11 18.62 6.37
CA PHE A 123 7.75 18.84 6.89
C PHE A 123 6.75 17.75 6.46
N LEU A 124 6.85 17.25 5.23
CA LEU A 124 6.01 16.12 4.76
C LEU A 124 6.31 14.79 5.49
N ARG A 125 7.52 14.63 6.04
CA ARG A 125 8.03 13.37 6.62
C ARG A 125 8.17 13.39 8.14
N ASP A 126 8.27 14.57 8.75
CA ASP A 126 8.31 14.75 10.20
C ASP A 126 6.88 15.01 10.69
N ASP A 127 6.41 14.17 11.61
CA ASP A 127 5.36 14.57 12.54
C ASP A 127 5.96 15.61 13.50
N ASP A 128 5.26 16.72 13.67
CA ASP A 128 5.68 18.00 14.26
C ASP A 128 6.14 17.91 15.74
N GLU A 129 7.32 17.36 16.01
CA GLU A 129 7.96 17.47 17.34
C GLU A 129 9.38 18.05 17.30
N ARG A 130 10.07 17.96 16.16
CA ARG A 130 11.46 18.46 16.03
C ARG A 130 11.57 19.92 15.61
N GLY A 131 10.55 20.49 14.98
CA GLY A 131 10.49 21.92 14.62
C GLY A 131 10.50 22.86 15.84
N SER A 132 9.97 22.40 16.98
CA SER A 132 9.98 23.14 18.24
C SER A 132 11.37 23.17 18.89
N ARG A 133 12.10 22.05 18.87
CA ARG A 133 13.45 21.97 19.47
C ARG A 133 14.49 22.82 18.74
N GLY A 134 14.40 22.93 17.41
CA GLY A 134 15.27 23.81 16.61
C GLY A 134 15.07 25.30 16.91
N LYS A 135 13.81 25.73 17.13
CA LYS A 135 13.50 27.11 17.55
C LYS A 135 13.98 27.39 18.98
N ILE A 136 13.82 26.45 19.91
CA ILE A 136 14.28 26.58 21.31
C ILE A 136 15.81 26.67 21.39
N LEU A 137 16.54 25.89 20.60
CA LEU A 137 18.01 25.95 20.56
C LEU A 137 18.53 27.25 19.94
N ARG A 138 17.88 27.77 18.89
CA ARG A 138 18.23 29.10 18.33
C ARG A 138 17.92 30.25 19.29
N MET A 139 16.85 30.16 20.09
CA MET A 139 16.54 31.17 21.11
C MET A 139 17.51 31.15 22.30
N ARG A 140 18.17 30.01 22.59
CA ARG A 140 19.21 29.93 23.62
C ARG A 140 20.57 30.44 23.17
N ALA A 141 20.86 30.47 21.88
CA ALA A 141 22.13 30.99 21.33
C ALA A 141 22.19 32.52 21.23
N TYR A 142 21.07 33.22 21.47
CA TYR A 142 20.95 34.68 21.46
C TYR A 142 20.73 35.29 22.87
N ARG A 143 20.95 34.50 23.92
CA ARG A 143 21.02 34.98 25.31
C ARG A 143 22.45 34.94 25.82
#